data_AF-A0A7V9HQC9-F1
#
_entry.id   AF-A0A7V9HQC9-F1
#
_cell.length_a   1.000
_cell.length_b   1.000
_cell.length_c   1.000
_cell.angle_alpha   90.00
_cell.angle_beta   90.00
_cell.angle_gamma   90.00
#
_symmetry.space_group_name_H-M   'P 1'
#
loop_
_entity.id
_entity.type
_entity.pdbx_description
1 polymer ?
#
loop_
_entity_poly.entity_id
_entity_poly.type
_entity_poly.pdbx_seq_one_letter_code
_entity_poly.pdbx_strand_id
1 'polypeptide(L)' 'GQYRTDLLGTLEEYLAQDCNMNATARAIFAHRHTVAYRLDRVRELTKLDPSLSEDRERLGLGVKAYRILSPTLPR' A
#
# COMPACT_ATOMS: atom_id res chain seq x y z
N GLY A 1 18.22 -1.65 8.82
CA GLY A 1 17.51 -2.85 8.33
C GLY A 1 16.18 -2.43 7.76
N GLN A 2 16.08 -2.38 6.43
CA GLN A 2 15.00 -1.78 5.63
C GLN A 2 13.66 -2.54 5.68
N TYR A 3 13.50 -3.47 6.62
CA TYR A 3 12.35 -4.39 6.74
C TYR A 3 11.29 -3.91 7.73
N ARG A 4 11.50 -2.76 8.39
CA ARG A 4 10.57 -2.25 9.42
C ARG A 4 9.42 -1.48 8.76
N THR A 5 8.44 -2.25 8.28
CA THR A 5 7.09 -1.82 7.88
C THR A 5 7.02 -0.90 6.66
N ASP A 6 7.25 -1.46 5.47
CA ASP A 6 6.94 -0.77 4.21
C ASP A 6 5.43 -0.79 3.92
N LEU A 7 4.73 0.27 4.33
CA LEU A 7 3.30 0.44 4.07
C LEU A 7 3.00 0.80 2.62
N LEU A 8 3.82 1.66 2.03
CA LEU A 8 3.61 2.16 0.68
C LEU A 8 3.82 1.04 -0.35
N GLY A 9 4.92 0.28 -0.25
CA GLY A 9 5.17 -0.86 -1.12
C GLY A 9 4.13 -1.98 -0.95
N THR A 10 3.60 -2.17 0.27
CA THR A 10 2.51 -3.13 0.48
C THR A 10 1.22 -2.69 -0.21
N LEU A 11 0.87 -1.40 -0.11
CA LEU A 11 -0.31 -0.85 -0.79
C LEU A 11 -0.16 -0.90 -2.31
N GLU A 12 1.00 -0.53 -2.83
CA GLU A 12 1.31 -0.60 -4.27
C GLU A 12 1.15 -2.01 -4.82
N GLU A 13 1.77 -3.00 -4.17
CA GLU A 13 1.67 -4.39 -4.61
C GLU A 13 0.24 -4.92 -4.48
N TYR A 14 -0.48 -4.54 -3.41
CA TYR A 14 -1.88 -4.93 -3.24
C TYR A 14 -2.77 -4.42 -4.38
N LEU A 15 -2.60 -3.17 -4.80
CA LEU A 15 -3.33 -2.61 -5.93
C LEU A 15 -2.89 -3.24 -7.26
N ALA A 16 -1.60 -3.57 -7.42
CA ALA A 16 -1.07 -4.22 -8.63
C ALA A 16 -1.54 -5.68 -8.80
N GLN A 17 -1.81 -6.38 -7.69
CA GLN A 17 -2.30 -7.75 -7.68
C GLN A 17 -3.84 -7.84 -7.65
N ASP A 18 -4.55 -6.85 -8.20
CA ASP A 18 -6.02 -6.78 -8.22
C ASP A 18 -6.66 -6.99 -6.84
N CYS A 19 -6.05 -6.42 -5.80
CA CYS A 19 -6.50 -6.55 -4.40
C CYS A 19 -6.45 -7.99 -3.86
N ASN A 20 -5.62 -8.86 -4.45
CA ASN A 20 -5.46 -10.23 -3.99
C ASN A 20 -4.42 -10.33 -2.87
N MET A 21 -4.91 -10.50 -1.63
CA MET A 21 -4.07 -10.61 -0.43
C MET A 21 -3.01 -11.71 -0.49
N ASN A 22 -3.34 -12.89 -1.04
CA ASN A 22 -2.40 -14.00 -1.10
C ASN A 22 -1.33 -13.78 -2.17
N ALA A 23 -1.68 -13.20 -3.31
CA ALA A 23 -0.73 -12.83 -4.35
C ALA A 23 0.20 -11.72 -3.87
N THR A 24 -0.34 -10.69 -3.22
CA THR A 24 0.42 -9.59 -2.59
C THR A 24 1.43 -10.14 -1.58
N ALA A 25 0.98 -11.02 -0.68
CA ALA A 25 1.84 -11.64 0.34
C ALA A 25 3.02 -12.40 -0.27
N ARG A 26 2.77 -13.17 -1.34
CA ARG A 26 3.83 -13.86 -2.08
C ARG A 26 4.80 -12.87 -2.75
N ALA A 27 4.29 -11.84 -3.40
CA ALA A 27 5.10 -10.87 -4.13
C ALA A 27 6.04 -10.07 -3.23
N ILE A 28 5.60 -9.69 -2.03
CA ILE A 28 6.43 -8.94 -1.07
C ILE A 28 7.15 -9.84 -0.04
N PHE A 29 7.13 -11.17 -0.23
CA PHE A 29 7.73 -12.16 0.68
C PHE A 29 7.29 -11.99 2.15
N ALA A 30 5.99 -11.76 2.36
CA ALA A 30 5.40 -11.59 3.69
C ALA A 30 4.29 -12.60 3.95
N HIS A 31 3.93 -12.78 5.22
CA HIS A 31 2.73 -13.54 5.57
C HIS A 31 1.48 -12.71 5.27
N ARG A 32 0.36 -13.37 4.90
CA ARG A 32 -0.91 -12.67 4.62
C ARG A 32 -1.39 -11.78 5.78
N HIS A 33 -1.13 -12.20 7.03
CA HIS A 33 -1.49 -11.41 8.21
C HIS A 33 -0.64 -10.14 8.34
N THR A 34 0.61 -10.17 7.87
CA THR A 34 1.45 -8.97 7.79
C THR A 34 0.91 -8.00 6.74
N VAL A 35 0.44 -8.49 5.59
CA VAL A 35 -0.23 -7.65 4.59
C VAL A 35 -1.49 -7.01 5.18
N ALA A 36 -2.34 -7.81 5.83
CA ALA A 36 -3.58 -7.32 6.47
C ALA A 36 -3.29 -6.20 7.47
N TYR A 37 -2.37 -6.45 8.41
CA TYR A 37 -1.95 -5.46 9.39
C TYR A 37 -1.43 -4.17 8.74
N ARG A 38 -0.65 -4.27 7.67
CA ARG A 38 -0.13 -3.09 6.97
C ARG A 38 -1.23 -2.32 6.24
N LEU A 39 -2.19 -3.01 5.60
CA LEU A 39 -3.33 -2.36 4.96
C LEU A 39 -4.28 -1.70 5.99
N ASP A 40 -4.49 -2.35 7.14
CA ASP A 40 -5.21 -1.74 8.26
C ASP A 40 -4.49 -0.47 8.74
N ARG A 41 -3.15 -0.51 8.81
CA ARG A 41 -2.37 0.68 9.17
C ARG A 41 -2.46 1.79 8.13
N VAL A 42 -2.48 1.45 6.84
CA VAL A 42 -2.75 2.43 5.76
C VAL A 42 -4.12 3.07 5.96
N ARG A 43 -5.16 2.27 6.27
CA ARG A 43 -6.51 2.77 6.56
C ARG A 43 -6.53 3.70 7.76
N GLU A 44 -5.86 3.36 8.85
CA GLU A 44 -5.79 4.21 10.04
C GLU A 44 -5.16 5.57 9.76
N LEU A 45 -4.09 5.60 8.96
CA LEU A 45 -3.31 6.81 8.65
C LEU A 45 -3.99 7.71 7.63
N THR A 46 -4.59 7.11 6.59
CA THR A 46 -5.19 7.85 5.47
C THR A 46 -6.67 8.12 5.63
N LYS A 47 -7.34 7.36 6.53
CA LYS A 47 -8.80 7.29 6.66
C LYS A 47 -9.51 6.74 5.41
N LEU A 48 -8.77 6.11 4.50
CA LEU A 48 -9.28 5.46 3.29
C LEU A 48 -9.19 3.94 3.44
N ASP A 49 -10.25 3.21 3.13
CA ASP A 49 -10.31 1.75 3.24
C ASP A 49 -9.91 1.06 1.91
N PRO A 50 -8.77 0.34 1.84
CA PRO A 50 -8.34 -0.37 0.62
C PRO A 50 -9.29 -1.49 0.15
N SER A 51 -10.29 -1.86 0.95
CA SER A 51 -11.33 -2.82 0.55
C SER A 51 -12.47 -2.17 -0.26
N LEU A 52 -12.62 -0.84 -0.20
CA LEU A 52 -13.64 -0.08 -0.93
C LEU A 52 -13.09 0.47 -2.25
N SER A 53 -13.85 0.33 -3.34
CA SER A 53 -13.38 0.75 -4.67
C SER A 53 -13.03 2.24 -4.78
N GLU A 54 -13.88 3.12 -4.27
CA GLU A 54 -13.66 4.57 -4.32
C GLU A 54 -12.39 4.98 -3.55
N ASP A 55 -12.17 4.38 -2.38
CA ASP A 55 -10.99 4.65 -1.56
C ASP A 55 -9.72 4.07 -2.19
N ARG A 56 -9.80 2.92 -2.87
CA ARG A 56 -8.69 2.39 -3.68
C ARG A 56 -8.29 3.32 -4.81
N GLU A 57 -9.25 3.93 -5.49
CA GLU A 57 -8.95 4.91 -6.55
C GLU A 57 -8.21 6.11 -5.97
N ARG A 58 -8.69 6.66 -4.85
CA ARG A 58 -8.02 7.76 -4.14
C ARG A 58 -6.62 7.40 -3.67
N LEU A 59 -6.45 6.23 -3.06
CA LEU A 59 -5.15 5.71 -2.63
C LEU A 59 -4.20 5.55 -3.82
N GLY A 60 -4.68 4.96 -4.93
CA GLY A 60 -3.91 4.79 -6.15
C GLY A 60 -3.48 6.11 -6.78
N LEU A 61 -4.34 7.13 -6.75
CA LEU A 61 -3.97 8.50 -7.17
C LEU A 61 -2.91 9.09 -6.26
N GLY A 62 -3.05 8.96 -4.94
CA GLY A 62 -2.06 9.43 -3.96
C GLY A 62 -0.68 8.79 -4.17
N VAL A 63 -0.64 7.48 -4.41
CA VAL A 63 0.58 6.73 -4.76
C VAL A 63 1.24 7.29 -6.02
N LYS A 64 0.47 7.46 -7.11
CA LYS A 64 0.99 8.02 -8.38
C LYS A 64 1.52 9.44 -8.19
N ALA A 65 0.78 10.29 -7.49
CA ALA A 65 1.20 11.65 -7.18
C ALA A 65 2.51 11.66 -6.37
N TYR A 66 2.62 10.81 -5.34
CA TYR A 66 3.85 10.66 -4.56
C TYR A 66 5.03 10.24 -5.44
N ARG A 67 4.87 9.31 -6.37
CA ARG A 67 5.95 8.88 -7.27
C ARG A 67 6.44 10.01 -8.19
N ILE A 68 5.55 10.88 -8.63
CA ILE A 68 5.88 12.05 -9.44
C ILE A 68 6.58 13.12 -8.61
N LEU A 69 6.10 13.37 -7.39
CA LEU A 69 6.56 14.47 -6.54
C LEU A 69 7.79 14.10 -5.69
N SER A 70 7.97 12.83 -5.33
CA SER A 70 9.04 12.36 -4.43
C SER A 70 10.45 12.80 -4.85
N PRO A 71 10.84 12.81 -6.15
CA PRO A 71 12.13 13.34 -6.56
C PRO A 71 12.32 14.84 -6.30
N THR A 72 11.22 15.59 -6.16
CA THR A 72 11.21 17.04 -5.96
C THR A 72 11.00 17.46 -4.50
N LEU A 73 10.64 16.53 -3.60
CA LEU A 73 10.40 16.82 -2.19
C LEU A 73 11.73 16.91 -1.42
N PRO A 74 11.91 17.93 -0.56
CA PRO A 74 13.07 17.99 0.33
C PRO A 74 13.07 16.79 1.28
N ARG A 75 14.26 16.21 1.52
CA ARG A 75 14.46 15.05 2.40
C ARG A 75 14.54 15.44 3.86
#